data_AF-A0A8J7F8R4-F1
#
_entry.id   AF-A0A8J7F8R4-F1
#
_cell.length_a   1.000
_cell.length_b   1.000
_cell.length_c   1.000
_cell.angle_alpha   90.00
_cell.angle_beta   90.00
_cell.angle_gamma   90.00
#
_symmetry.space_group_name_H-M   'P 1'
#
loop_
_entity.id
_entity.type
_entity.pdbx_description
1 polymer ?
#
loop_
_entity_poly.entity_id
_entity_poly.type
_entity_poly.pdbx_seq_one_letter_code
_entity_poly.pdbx_strand_id
1 'polypeptide(L)' 'MPRAKDVVYVRARVPKNIHLRFKIEALKAGKDMDKIINELIEKWLAEVAPDFDPEEDEREQPAKQKR' A
#
# COMPACT_ATOMS: atom_id res chain seq x y z
N MET A 1 -4.92 14.99 -7.31
CA MET A 1 -3.77 14.10 -7.63
C MET A 1 -2.70 14.37 -6.59
N PRO A 2 -2.38 13.43 -5.68
CA PRO A 2 -1.29 13.63 -4.73
C PRO A 2 0.02 13.86 -5.51
N ARG A 3 0.87 14.77 -5.01
CA ARG A 3 2.16 15.07 -5.65
C ARG A 3 3.02 13.80 -5.58
N ALA A 4 3.81 13.53 -6.62
CA ALA A 4 4.71 12.37 -6.70
C ALA A 4 5.78 12.27 -5.57
N LYS A 5 5.72 13.15 -4.57
CA LYS A 5 6.67 13.24 -3.45
C LYS A 5 6.28 12.36 -2.26
N ASP A 6 5.03 11.87 -2.18
CA ASP A 6 4.51 11.15 -1.00
C ASP A 6 4.16 9.69 -1.33
N VAL A 7 4.97 9.02 -2.15
CA VAL A 7 4.79 7.59 -2.47
C VAL A 7 5.88 6.78 -1.77
N VAL A 8 5.47 5.74 -1.04
CA VAL A 8 6.37 4.83 -0.34
C VAL A 8 6.29 3.44 -0.97
N TYR A 9 7.44 2.75 -1.08
CA TYR A 9 7.49 1.38 -1.59
C TYR A 9 7.20 0.36 -0.50
N VAL A 10 6.20 -0.48 -0.72
CA VAL A 10 5.94 -1.67 0.11
C VAL A 10 6.74 -2.86 -0.44
N ARG A 11 7.65 -3.42 0.36
CA ARG A 11 8.42 -4.63 0.00
C ARG A 11 7.92 -5.83 0.79
N ALA A 12 7.47 -6.87 0.09
CA ALA A 12 7.02 -8.12 0.69
C ALA A 12 7.81 -9.31 0.14
N ARG A 13 8.06 -10.32 0.99
CA ARG A 13 8.57 -11.62 0.54
C ARG A 13 7.39 -12.52 0.19
N VAL A 14 7.37 -13.01 -1.04
CA VAL A 14 6.34 -13.91 -1.53
C VAL A 14 6.97 -15.12 -2.23
N PRO A 15 6.35 -16.32 -2.14
CA PRO A 15 6.78 -17.47 -2.93
C PRO A 15 6.81 -17.18 -4.42
N LYS A 16 7.84 -17.69 -5.12
CA LYS A 16 8.09 -17.40 -6.55
C LYS A 16 6.90 -17.77 -7.45
N ASN A 17 6.24 -18.89 -7.16
CA ASN A 17 5.06 -19.35 -7.89
C ASN A 17 3.86 -18.40 -7.74
N ILE A 18 3.66 -17.84 -6.54
CA ILE A 18 2.59 -16.88 -6.27
C ILE A 18 2.85 -15.57 -7.01
N HIS A 19 4.07 -15.04 -6.93
CA HIS A 19 4.45 -13.83 -7.66
C HIS A 19 4.26 -14.00 -9.19
N LEU A 20 4.64 -15.16 -9.73
CA LEU A 20 4.48 -15.44 -11.15
C LEU A 20 3.00 -15.47 -11.56
N ARG A 21 2.15 -16.16 -10.79
CA ARG A 21 0.69 -16.20 -11.04
C ARG A 21 0.09 -14.81 -10.97
N PHE A 22 0.44 -14.04 -9.93
CA PHE A 22 -0.03 -12.67 -9.76
C PHE A 22 0.32 -11.80 -10.98
N LYS A 23 1.57 -11.85 -11.44
CA LYS A 23 2.02 -11.12 -12.63
C LYS A 23 1.25 -11.52 -13.89
N ILE A 24 1.02 -12.81 -14.11
CA ILE A 24 0.30 -13.31 -15.30
C ILE A 24 -1.15 -12.81 -15.30
N GLU A 25 -1.86 -12.92 -14.17
CA GLU A 25 -3.25 -12.49 -14.07
C GLU A 25 -3.38 -10.96 -14.16
N ALA A 26 -2.43 -10.20 -13.58
CA ALA A 26 -2.37 -8.74 -13.73
C ALA A 26 -2.26 -8.32 -15.20
N LEU A 27 -1.38 -9.00 -15.97
CA LEU A 27 -1.22 -8.76 -17.39
C LEU A 27 -2.49 -9.08 -18.19
N LYS A 28 -3.18 -10.20 -17.90
CA LYS A 28 -4.45 -10.54 -18.54
C LYS A 28 -5.54 -9.51 -18.27
N ALA A 29 -5.56 -8.95 -17.06
CA ALA A 29 -6.49 -7.90 -16.67
C ALA A 29 -6.14 -6.51 -17.24
N GLY A 30 -4.98 -6.34 -17.89
CA GLY A 30 -4.51 -5.05 -18.37
C GLY A 30 -4.24 -4.04 -17.25
N LYS A 31 -3.98 -4.51 -16.03
CA LYS A 31 -3.75 -3.69 -14.84
C LYS A 31 -2.29 -3.77 -14.40
N ASP A 32 -1.76 -2.64 -13.93
CA ASP A 32 -0.45 -2.60 -13.28
C ASP A 32 -0.49 -3.33 -11.93
N MET A 33 0.58 -4.06 -11.60
CA MET A 33 0.67 -4.76 -10.31
C MET A 33 0.55 -3.80 -9.12
N ASP A 34 1.14 -2.61 -9.22
CA ASP A 34 1.08 -1.59 -8.17
C ASP A 34 -0.36 -1.11 -7.93
N LYS A 35 -1.16 -0.95 -9.00
CA LYS A 35 -2.59 -0.61 -8.85
C LYS A 35 -3.36 -1.70 -8.13
N ILE A 36 -3.12 -2.96 -8.49
CA ILE A 36 -3.80 -4.09 -7.84
C ILE A 36 -3.41 -4.18 -6.36
N ILE A 37 -2.13 -3.99 -6.05
CA ILE A 37 -1.64 -3.99 -4.66
C ILE A 37 -2.28 -2.85 -3.87
N ASN A 38 -2.34 -1.64 -4.43
CA ASN A 38 -2.97 -0.50 -3.77
C ASN A 38 -4.48 -0.74 -3.54
N GLU A 39 -5.21 -1.23 -4.55
CA GLU A 39 -6.63 -1.60 -4.42
C GLU A 39 -6.84 -2.64 -3.30
N LEU A 40 -5.96 -3.63 -3.19
CA LEU A 40 -6.03 -4.66 -2.14
C LEU A 40 -5.72 -4.10 -0.75
N ILE A 41 -4.74 -3.21 -0.64
CA ILE A 41 -4.39 -2.54 0.63
C ILE A 41 -5.55 -1.66 1.09
N GLU A 42 -6.10 -0.82 0.21
CA GLU A 42 -7.25 0.04 0.51
C GLU A 42 -8.46 -0.78 0.96
N LYS A 43 -8.77 -1.87 0.24
CA LYS A 43 -9.87 -2.75 0.59
C LYS A 43 -9.67 -3.41 1.96
N TRP A 44 -8.46 -3.90 2.23
CA TRP A 44 -8.14 -4.50 3.53
C TRP A 44 -8.26 -3.50 4.67
N LEU A 45 -7.78 -2.26 4.47
CA LEU A 45 -7.89 -1.19 5.47
C LEU A 45 -9.34 -0.80 5.73
N ALA A 46 -10.18 -0.71 4.69
CA ALA A 46 -11.60 -0.42 4.85
C ALA A 46 -12.34 -1.51 5.66
N GLU A 47 -11.88 -2.76 5.59
CA GLU A 47 -12.46 -3.87 6.37
C GLU A 47 -11.95 -3.89 7.82
N VAL A 48 -10.68 -3.58 8.06
CA VAL A 48 -10.03 -3.72 9.37
C VAL A 48 -10.11 -2.44 10.21
N ALA A 49 -10.06 -1.27 9.59
CA ALA A 49 -9.96 0.02 10.26
C ALA A 49 -10.73 1.11 9.48
N PRO A 50 -12.08 1.01 9.41
CA PRO A 50 -12.89 1.95 8.64
C PRO A 50 -12.83 3.40 9.16
N ASP A 51 -12.53 3.59 10.45
CA ASP A 51 -12.47 4.89 11.12
C ASP A 51 -11.04 5.41 11.32
N PHE A 52 -10.03 4.79 10.69
CA PHE A 52 -8.64 5.24 10.83
C PHE A 52 -8.42 6.56 10.08
N ASP A 53 -8.23 7.65 10.83
CA ASP A 53 -7.79 8.95 10.30
C ASP A 53 -6.26 9.09 10.44
N PRO A 54 -5.49 8.99 9.34
CA PRO A 54 -4.05 9.15 9.38
C PRO A 54 -3.60 10.56 9.85
N GLU A 55 -4.44 11.59 9.74
CA GLU A 55 -4.09 12.94 10.20
C GLU A 55 -4.16 13.10 11.74
N GLU A 56 -4.85 12.22 12.46
CA GLU A 56 -4.88 12.23 13.93
C GLU A 56 -3.62 11.57 14.52
N ASP A 57 -3.12 10.48 13.92
CA ASP A 57 -1.93 9.76 14.39
C ASP A 57 -0.62 10.56 14.17
N GLU A 58 -0.50 11.31 13.06
CA GLU A 58 0.66 12.18 12.82
C GLU A 58 0.80 13.32 13.86
N ARG A 59 -0.30 13.74 14.50
CA ARG A 59 -0.28 14.73 15.59
C ARG A 59 0.21 14.14 16.91
N GLU A 60 0.09 12.83 17.10
CA GLU A 60 0.47 12.12 18.33
C GLU A 60 1.92 11.60 18.32
N GLN A 61 2.62 11.64 17.18
CA GLN A 61 4.05 11.35 17.11
C GLN A 61 4.87 12.64 17.27
N PRO A 62 5.25 13.05 18.50
CA PRO A 62 6.13 14.19 18.67
C PRO A 62 7.45 13.91 17.95
N ALA A 63 7.85 14.89 17.13
CA ALA A 63 9.08 14.91 16.37
C ALA A 63 10.22 14.27 17.15
N LYS A 64 10.75 13.13 16.64
CA LYS A 64 11.95 12.50 17.19
C LYS A 64 13.06 13.56 17.25
N GLN A 65 13.30 14.04 18.48
CA GLN A 65 14.31 15.02 18.79
C GLN A 65 15.67 14.42 18.43
N LYS A 66 16.28 14.93 17.35
CA LYS A 66 17.67 14.60 17.01
C LYS A 66 18.55 14.95 18.22
N ARG A 67 19.15 13.93 18.85
CA ARG A 67 20.30 14.06 19.73
C ARG A 67 21.49 13.41 19.06
#